data_AF-A0A1Y0V8C0-F1
#
_entry.id   AF-A0A1Y0V8C0-F1
#
_cell.length_a   1.000
_cell.length_b   1.000
_cell.length_c   1.000
_cell.angle_alpha   90.00
_cell.angle_beta   90.00
_cell.angle_gamma   90.00
#
_symmetry.space_group_name_H-M   'P 1'
#
loop_
_entity.id
_entity.type
_entity.pdbx_description
1 polymer ?
#
loop_
_entity_poly.entity_id
_entity_poly.type
_entity_poly.pdbx_seq_one_letter_code
_entity_poly.pdbx_strand_id
1 'polypeptide(L)' 'MILLDTNVISEPWKPVPEPRVLAWIDAQAIETLFLSAVTVAELRFGIGAMPAGRRQAVLQERLE' A
#
# COMPACT_ATOMS: atom_id res chain seq x y z
N MET A 1 -1.02 16.82 -8.39
CA MET A 1 -0.22 15.58 -8.31
C MET A 1 0.28 15.40 -6.90
N ILE A 2 0.13 14.19 -6.35
CA ILE A 2 0.51 13.80 -4.99
C ILE A 2 1.35 12.53 -5.08
N LEU A 3 2.52 12.55 -4.46
CA LEU A 3 3.36 11.37 -4.32
C LEU A 3 3.05 10.69 -2.99
N LEU A 4 2.59 9.44 -3.02
CA LEU A 4 2.25 8.69 -1.82
C LEU A 4 3.48 8.04 -1.20
N ASP A 5 3.55 8.11 0.12
CA ASP A 5 4.50 7.36 0.92
C ASP A 5 3.95 5.96 1.24
N THR A 6 4.84 5.03 1.60
CA THR A 6 4.53 3.62 1.86
C THR A 6 3.51 3.45 2.98
N ASN A 7 3.56 4.30 4.02
CA ASN A 7 2.60 4.27 5.13
C ASN A 7 1.15 4.55 4.69
N VAL A 8 0.94 5.47 3.75
CA VAL A 8 -0.39 5.85 3.26
C VAL A 8 -0.93 4.76 2.33
N ILE A 9 -0.13 4.30 1.36
CA ILE A 9 -0.59 3.28 0.40
C ILE A 9 -0.76 1.90 1.03
N SER A 10 -0.07 1.60 2.13
CA SER A 10 -0.23 0.33 2.88
C SER A 10 -1.37 0.34 3.90
N GLU A 11 -1.95 1.51 4.22
CA GLU A 11 -3.02 1.65 5.20
C GLU A 11 -4.24 0.75 4.91
N PRO A 12 -4.76 0.67 3.66
CA PRO A 12 -5.92 -0.17 3.34
C PRO A 12 -5.71 -1.67 3.58
N TRP A 13 -4.46 -2.12 3.77
CA TRP A 13 -4.12 -3.52 4.02
C TRP A 13 -3.97 -3.85 5.51
N LYS A 14 -4.10 -2.86 6.40
CA LYS A 14 -4.08 -3.11 7.84
C LYS A 14 -5.38 -3.80 8.28
N PRO A 15 -5.33 -4.68 9.29
CA PRO A 15 -6.54 -5.30 9.85
C PRO A 15 -7.58 -4.30 10.35
N VAL A 16 -7.10 -3.15 10.87
CA VAL A 16 -7.92 -2.01 11.29
C VAL A 16 -7.27 -0.75 10.71
N PRO A 17 -7.73 -0.25 9.55
CA PRO A 17 -7.20 0.95 8.92
C PRO A 17 -7.72 2.23 9.59
N GLU A 18 -6.94 3.31 9.57
CA GLU A 18 -7.40 4.64 9.99
C GLU A 18 -8.43 5.21 8.99
N PRO A 19 -9.72 5.41 9.41
CA PRO A 19 -10.78 5.82 8.49
C PRO A 19 -10.51 7.13 7.76
N ARG A 20 -9.79 8.07 8.39
CA ARG A 20 -9.45 9.36 7.76
C ARG A 20 -8.49 9.21 6.59
N VAL A 21 -7.57 8.26 6.65
CA VAL A 21 -6.63 8.00 5.55
C VAL A 21 -7.38 7.39 4.37
N LEU A 22 -8.29 6.44 4.62
CA LEU A 22 -9.12 5.86 3.56
C LEU A 22 -9.98 6.91 2.86
N ALA A 23 -10.72 7.71 3.63
CA ALA A 23 -11.55 8.78 3.09
C ALA A 23 -10.73 9.81 2.29
N TRP A 24 -9.48 10.07 2.70
CA TRP A 24 -8.59 10.97 1.97
C TRP A 24 -8.13 10.35 0.64
N ILE A 25 -7.76 9.07 0.63
CA ILE A 25 -7.37 8.34 -0.59
C ILE A 25 -8.55 8.35 -1.59
N ASP A 26 -9.74 7.99 -1.12
CA ASP A 26 -10.96 7.91 -1.95
C ASP A 26 -11.39 9.26 -2.54
N ALA A 27 -10.98 10.38 -1.92
CA ALA A 27 -11.28 11.71 -2.40
C ALA A 27 -10.34 12.20 -3.52
N GLN A 28 -9.24 11.49 -3.83
CA GLN A 28 -8.30 11.89 -4.87
C GLN A 28 -8.66 11.28 -6.22
N ALA A 29 -8.46 12.04 -7.30
CA ALA A 29 -8.49 11.49 -8.65
C ALA A 29 -7.25 10.60 -8.86
N ILE A 30 -7.44 9.38 -9.35
CA ILE A 30 -6.37 8.37 -9.44
C ILE A 30 -5.21 8.82 -10.34
N GLU A 31 -5.48 9.61 -11.37
CA GLU A 31 -4.49 10.16 -12.29
C GLU A 31 -3.57 11.19 -11.64
N THR A 32 -3.92 11.62 -10.42
CA THR A 32 -3.13 12.57 -9.64
C THR A 32 -2.30 11.91 -8.55
N LEU A 33 -2.49 10.61 -8.29
CA LEU A 33 -1.75 9.83 -7.32
C LEU A 33 -0.58 9.10 -7.97
N PHE A 34 0.61 9.24 -7.39
CA PHE A 34 1.84 8.63 -7.89
C PHE A 34 2.53 7.84 -6.79
N LEU A 35 3.28 6.82 -7.19
CA LEU A 35 4.19 6.08 -6.34
C LEU A 35 5.61 6.26 -6.86
N SER A 36 6.56 6.40 -5.93
CA SER A 36 7.97 6.36 -6.29
C SER A 36 8.42 4.90 -6.48
N ALA A 37 9.48 4.69 -7.27
CA ALA A 37 10.10 3.36 -7.36
C ALA A 37 10.59 2.86 -5.99
N VAL A 38 10.97 3.78 -5.08
CA VAL A 38 11.38 3.45 -3.71
C VAL A 38 10.19 2.93 -2.90
N THR A 39 9.04 3.60 -2.97
CA THR A 39 7.78 3.16 -2.33
C THR A 39 7.37 1.76 -2.79
N VAL A 40 7.50 1.48 -4.09
CA VAL A 40 7.24 0.14 -4.63
C VAL A 40 8.25 -0.89 -4.09
N ALA A 41 9.53 -0.52 -4.00
CA ALA A 41 10.56 -1.39 -3.42
C ALA A 41 10.31 -1.70 -1.94
N GLU A 42 9.88 -0.71 -1.15
CA GLU A 42 9.52 -0.88 0.26
C GLU A 42 8.32 -1.82 0.45
N LEU A 43 7.28 -1.70 -0.39
CA LEU A 43 6.14 -2.63 -0.37
C LEU A 43 6.57 -4.06 -0.69
N ARG A 44 7.37 -4.25 -1.75
CA ARG A 44 7.91 -5.57 -2.14
C ARG A 44 8.79 -6.16 -1.05
N PHE A 45 9.68 -5.35 -0.47
CA PHE A 45 10.53 -5.77 0.64
C PHE A 45 9.70 -6.17 1.86
N GLY A 46 8.72 -5.35 2.24
CA GLY A 46 7.82 -5.61 3.36
C GLY A 46 7.10 -6.95 3.23
N ILE A 47 6.54 -7.25 2.04
CA ILE A 47 5.89 -8.54 1.76
C ILE A 47 6.91 -9.69 1.76
N GLY A 48 8.07 -9.51 1.11
CA GLY A 48 9.12 -10.52 1.05
C GLY A 48 9.71 -10.90 2.41
N ALA A 49 9.72 -9.97 3.37
CA ALA A 49 10.22 -10.20 4.73
C ALA A 49 9.19 -10.84 5.67
N MET A 50 7.94 -11.04 5.24
CA MET A 50 6.91 -11.68 6.07
C MET A 50 7.18 -13.19 6.24
N PRO A 51 6.75 -13.81 7.36
CA PRO A 51 6.74 -15.25 7.48
C PRO A 51 5.89 -15.90 6.37
N ALA A 52 6.39 -17.01 5.83
CA ALA A 52 5.67 -17.78 4.83
C ALA A 52 4.27 -18.18 5.32
N GLY A 53 3.25 -17.88 4.53
CA GLY A 53 1.87 -18.20 4.87
C GLY A 53 0.85 -17.47 4.02
N ARG A 54 -0.44 -17.70 4.32
CA ARG A 54 -1.57 -17.17 3.55
C ARG A 54 -1.51 -15.65 3.38
N ARG A 55 -1.12 -14.91 4.42
CA ARG A 55 -1.06 -13.44 4.38
C ARG A 55 0.01 -12.94 3.41
N GLN A 56 1.20 -13.53 3.42
CA GLN A 56 2.26 -13.16 2.47
C GLN A 56 1.82 -13.44 1.03
N ALA A 57 1.27 -14.63 0.76
CA ALA A 57 0.83 -15.01 -0.57
C ALA A 57 -0.26 -14.07 -1.12
N VAL A 58 -1.28 -13.74 -0.32
CA VAL A 58 -2.36 -12.83 -0.73
C VAL A 58 -1.86 -11.41 -1.01
N LEU A 59 -0.94 -10.89 -0.19
CA LEU A 59 -0.39 -9.56 -0.42
C LEU A 59 0.52 -9.52 -1.65
N GLN A 60 1.28 -10.59 -1.88
CA GLN A 60 2.12 -10.70 -3.07
C GLN A 60 1.29 -10.78 -4.35
N GLU A 61 0.18 -11.53 -4.35
CA GLU A 61 -0.77 -11.59 -5.47
C GLU A 61 -1.46 -10.25 -5.73
N ARG A 62 -1.77 -9.46 -4.69
CA ARG A 62 -2.43 -8.16 -4.84
C ARG A 62 -1.52 -7.03 -5.30
N LEU A 63 -0.21 -7.18 -5.16
CA LEU A 63 0.76 -6.16 -5.54
C LEU A 63 1.16 -6.25 -7.02
N GLU A 64 1.11 -7.46 -7.60
CA GLU A 64 1.37 -7.71 -9.02
C GLU A 64 0.09 -7.53 -9.87
#